data_AF-A0A0M9E271-F1
#
_entry.id   AF-A0A0M9E271-F1
#
_cell.length_a   1.000
_cell.length_b   1.000
_cell.length_c   1.000
_cell.angle_alpha   90.00
_cell.angle_beta   90.00
_cell.angle_gamma   90.00
#
_symmetry.space_group_name_H-M   'P 1'
#
loop_
_entity.id
_entity.type
_entity.pdbx_description
1 polymer ?
#
loop_
_entity_poly.entity_id
_entity_poly.type
_entity_poly.pdbx_seq_one_letter_code
_entity_poly.pdbx_strand_id
1 'polypeptide(L)'
;MTEHSAKGEVGKIHLDNTKGGKERDIFVSRETYNRLDNYIKENGGFQLDKSSYYDALKEAANETNQDYNASHGLRWNFAREELGRFMENDRTYDESLILVSDEMGHVRGDITEHYLK
;
A
#
# COMPACT_ATOMS: atom_id res chain seq x y z
N MET A 1 0.57 13.48 -16.23
CA MET A 1 1.26 12.23 -15.87
C MET A 1 1.00 11.99 -14.40
N THR A 2 0.26 10.96 -14.03
CA THR A 2 0.19 10.53 -12.63
C THR A 2 1.58 10.05 -12.23
N GLU A 3 2.09 10.49 -11.07
CA GLU A 3 3.50 10.31 -10.66
C GLU A 3 3.95 8.86 -10.48
N HIS A 4 3.01 7.95 -10.62
CA HIS A 4 3.18 6.52 -10.78
C HIS A 4 4.12 6.12 -11.93
N SER A 5 4.34 7.01 -12.90
CA SER A 5 5.36 6.85 -13.95
C SER A 5 6.80 6.72 -13.42
N ALA A 6 7.08 7.08 -12.16
CA ALA A 6 8.38 6.87 -11.53
C ALA A 6 8.64 5.40 -11.12
N LYS A 7 7.61 4.54 -11.04
CA LYS A 7 7.73 3.12 -10.65
C LYS A 7 7.93 2.16 -11.86
N GLY A 8 8.09 2.67 -13.08
CA GLY A 8 8.14 1.85 -14.30
C GLY A 8 6.77 1.30 -14.72
N GLU A 9 6.74 0.13 -15.36
CA GLU A 9 5.48 -0.55 -15.71
C GLU A 9 4.78 -1.07 -14.44
N VAL A 10 3.59 -0.56 -14.15
CA VAL A 10 2.79 -0.89 -12.95
C VAL A 10 1.44 -1.48 -13.32
N GLY A 11 0.91 -2.34 -12.45
CA GLY A 11 -0.48 -2.77 -12.51
C GLY A 11 -1.39 -1.79 -11.76
N LYS A 12 -2.60 -1.55 -12.27
CA LYS A 12 -3.61 -0.68 -11.66
C LYS A 12 -4.77 -1.52 -11.13
N ILE A 13 -5.09 -1.37 -9.85
CA ILE A 13 -6.26 -1.98 -9.20
C ILE A 13 -7.24 -0.85 -8.87
N HIS A 14 -8.44 -0.92 -9.44
CA HIS A 14 -9.52 0.02 -9.13
C HIS A 14 -10.28 -0.44 -7.89
N LEU A 15 -10.50 0.48 -6.94
CA LEU A 15 -11.24 0.26 -5.71
C LEU A 15 -12.48 1.15 -5.73
N ASP A 16 -13.66 0.54 -5.79
CA ASP A 16 -14.96 1.23 -5.90
C ASP A 16 -15.71 1.37 -4.56
N ASN A 17 -15.52 0.42 -3.64
CA ASN A 17 -16.18 0.40 -2.34
C ASN A 17 -15.23 0.77 -1.19
N THR A 18 -14.67 1.99 -1.22
CA THR A 18 -13.79 2.48 -0.14
C THR A 18 -14.52 3.37 0.87
N LYS A 19 -13.85 3.66 2.00
CA LYS A 19 -14.40 4.46 3.09
C LYS A 19 -14.89 5.81 2.57
N GLY A 20 -16.17 6.12 2.83
CA GLY A 20 -16.81 7.36 2.41
C GLY A 20 -17.30 7.36 0.96
N GLY A 21 -17.39 6.19 0.31
CA GLY A 21 -17.91 6.06 -1.06
C GLY A 21 -17.00 6.66 -2.12
N LYS A 22 -15.72 6.89 -1.79
CA LYS A 22 -14.74 7.44 -2.71
C LYS A 22 -14.05 6.31 -3.44
N GLU A 23 -14.15 6.30 -4.75
CA GLU A 23 -13.35 5.40 -5.57
C GLU A 23 -11.89 5.85 -5.55
N ARG A 24 -10.96 4.92 -5.68
CA ARG A 24 -9.56 5.24 -5.91
C ARG A 24 -8.87 4.13 -6.69
N ASP A 25 -7.82 4.51 -7.40
CA ASP A 25 -6.90 3.56 -8.00
C ASP A 25 -5.70 3.39 -7.08
N ILE A 26 -5.29 2.13 -6.88
CA ILE A 26 -3.98 1.82 -6.31
C ILE A 26 -3.13 1.17 -7.37
N PHE A 27 -1.82 1.31 -7.23
CA PHE A 27 -0.87 0.82 -8.20
C PHE A 27 0.13 -0.08 -7.50
N VAL A 28 0.38 -1.23 -8.13
CA VAL A 28 1.24 -2.28 -7.60
C VAL A 28 2.26 -2.67 -8.66
N SER A 29 3.32 -3.37 -8.26
CA SER A 29 4.26 -3.93 -9.23
C SER A 29 3.53 -4.85 -10.22
N ARG A 30 4.06 -4.93 -11.45
CA ARG A 30 3.56 -5.87 -12.46
C ARG A 30 3.50 -7.31 -11.95
N GLU A 31 4.49 -7.72 -11.15
CA GLU A 31 4.53 -9.05 -10.54
C GLU A 31 3.34 -9.28 -9.60
N THR A 32 3.10 -8.37 -8.67
CA THR A 32 1.95 -8.46 -7.73
C THR A 32 0.63 -8.48 -8.48
N TYR A 33 0.48 -7.64 -9.50
CA TYR A 33 -0.70 -7.61 -10.34
C TYR A 33 -0.94 -8.96 -11.03
N ASN A 34 0.08 -9.51 -11.69
CA ASN A 34 -0.03 -10.78 -12.41
C ASN A 34 -0.33 -11.94 -11.45
N ARG A 35 0.26 -11.95 -10.26
CA ARG A 35 -0.02 -12.97 -9.24
C ARG A 35 -1.49 -12.94 -8.80
N LEU A 36 -2.03 -11.74 -8.56
CA LEU A 36 -3.43 -11.57 -8.19
C LEU A 36 -4.37 -11.95 -9.34
N ASP A 37 -4.09 -11.48 -10.56
CA ASP A 37 -4.89 -11.75 -11.76
C ASP A 37 -4.95 -13.25 -12.06
N ASN A 38 -3.80 -13.95 -12.03
CA ASN A 38 -3.75 -15.41 -12.21
C ASN A 38 -4.56 -16.14 -11.13
N TYR A 39 -4.42 -15.75 -9.86
CA TYR A 39 -5.19 -16.35 -8.78
C TYR A 39 -6.69 -16.18 -8.99
N ILE A 40 -7.15 -14.98 -9.37
CA ILE A 40 -8.58 -14.72 -9.62
C ILE A 40 -9.08 -15.52 -10.81
N LYS A 41 -8.31 -15.63 -11.90
CA LYS A 41 -8.67 -16.45 -13.06
C LYS A 41 -8.84 -17.93 -12.71
N GLU A 42 -8.00 -18.44 -11.81
CA GLU A 42 -8.04 -19.84 -11.38
C GLU A 42 -9.13 -20.12 -10.33
N ASN A 43 -9.42 -19.16 -9.43
CA ASN A 43 -10.26 -19.36 -8.25
C ASN A 43 -11.59 -18.60 -8.28
N GLY A 44 -11.85 -17.80 -9.33
CA GLY A 44 -13.05 -16.99 -9.53
C GLY A 44 -13.09 -15.68 -8.73
N GLY A 45 -12.23 -15.52 -7.73
CA GLY A 45 -12.15 -14.31 -6.91
C GLY A 45 -11.00 -14.36 -5.91
N PHE A 46 -10.71 -13.23 -5.28
CA PHE A 46 -9.74 -13.12 -4.20
C PHE A 46 -10.47 -12.73 -2.92
N GLN A 47 -10.58 -13.65 -1.98
CA GLN A 47 -11.20 -13.43 -0.68
C GLN A 47 -10.19 -13.74 0.41
N LEU A 48 -10.24 -12.97 1.48
CA LEU A 48 -9.24 -13.01 2.53
C LEU A 48 -9.96 -13.15 3.86
N ASP A 49 -9.77 -14.29 4.54
CA ASP A 49 -10.23 -14.45 5.91
C ASP A 49 -9.37 -13.59 6.83
N LYS A 50 -10.02 -12.75 7.63
CA LYS A 50 -9.33 -11.77 8.48
C LYS A 50 -8.47 -12.46 9.55
N SER A 51 -8.94 -13.57 10.12
CA SER A 51 -8.22 -14.28 11.16
C SER A 51 -7.01 -14.99 10.59
N SER A 52 -7.20 -15.78 9.52
CA SER A 52 -6.10 -16.47 8.83
C SER A 52 -5.03 -15.50 8.33
N TYR A 53 -5.44 -14.31 7.87
CA TYR A 53 -4.49 -13.27 7.47
C TYR A 53 -3.64 -12.74 8.63
N TYR A 54 -4.25 -12.45 9.79
CA TYR A 54 -3.47 -12.00 10.95
C TYR A 54 -2.57 -13.09 11.51
N ASP A 55 -3.03 -14.34 11.50
CA ASP A 55 -2.22 -15.49 11.91
C ASP A 55 -1.00 -15.64 10.99
N ALA A 56 -1.20 -15.56 9.67
CA ALA A 56 -0.12 -15.59 8.69
C ALA A 56 0.86 -14.42 8.86
N LEU A 57 0.38 -13.20 9.18
CA LEU A 57 1.26 -12.07 9.48
C LEU A 57 2.09 -12.29 10.75
N LYS A 58 1.49 -12.91 11.78
CA LYS A 58 2.17 -13.21 13.04
C LYS A 58 3.24 -14.28 12.85
N GLU A 59 2.93 -15.31 12.07
CA GLU A 59 3.88 -16.35 11.68
C GLU A 59 5.06 -15.75 10.91
N ALA A 60 4.81 -14.93 9.88
CA ALA A 60 5.85 -14.27 9.11
C ALA A 60 6.75 -13.37 9.97
N ALA A 61 6.18 -12.61 10.92
CA ALA A 61 6.96 -11.80 11.85
C ALA A 61 7.86 -12.67 12.74
N ASN A 62 7.36 -13.81 13.22
CA ASN A 62 8.13 -14.75 14.02
C ASN A 62 9.26 -15.42 13.21
N GLU A 63 8.98 -15.88 11.98
CA GLU A 63 9.97 -16.50 11.09
C GLU A 63 11.11 -15.54 10.71
N THR A 64 10.81 -14.25 10.61
CA THR A 64 11.77 -13.20 10.27
C THR A 64 12.41 -12.54 11.51
N ASN A 65 12.07 -13.00 12.72
CA ASN A 65 12.53 -12.45 13.99
C ASN A 65 12.26 -10.93 14.11
N GLN A 66 11.07 -10.52 13.70
CA GLN A 66 10.56 -9.15 13.75
C GLN A 66 9.39 -9.03 14.74
N ASP A 67 9.20 -7.84 15.31
CA ASP A 67 8.05 -7.56 16.16
C ASP A 67 6.74 -7.56 15.35
N TYR A 68 5.76 -8.34 15.82
CA TYR A 68 4.44 -8.38 15.20
C TYR A 68 3.64 -7.10 15.48
N ASN A 69 3.35 -6.34 14.42
CA ASN A 69 2.61 -5.07 14.48
C ASN A 69 1.30 -5.08 13.65
N ALA A 70 0.77 -6.28 13.36
CA ALA A 70 -0.37 -6.48 12.47
C ALA A 70 -0.16 -5.79 11.10
N SER A 71 -1.24 -5.58 10.33
CA SER A 71 -1.18 -4.86 9.05
C SER A 71 -0.75 -3.40 9.18
N HIS A 72 -0.85 -2.83 10.39
CA HIS A 72 -0.50 -1.42 10.62
C HIS A 72 1.01 -1.20 10.46
N GLY A 73 1.84 -2.12 10.95
CA GLY A 73 3.30 -2.06 10.73
C GLY A 73 3.69 -2.06 9.25
N LEU A 74 3.02 -2.87 8.42
CA LEU A 74 3.24 -2.86 6.97
C LEU A 74 2.90 -1.49 6.35
N ARG A 75 1.84 -0.86 6.84
CA ARG A 75 1.39 0.45 6.36
C ARG A 75 2.32 1.58 6.80
N TRP A 76 2.99 1.45 7.95
CA TRP A 76 4.08 2.35 8.38
C TRP A 76 5.30 2.23 7.46
N ASN A 77 5.74 1.00 7.18
CA ASN A 77 6.88 0.76 6.30
C ASN A 77 6.63 1.36 4.91
N PHE A 78 5.45 1.10 4.33
CA PHE A 78 5.05 1.70 3.06
C PHE A 78 5.12 3.23 3.07
N ALA A 79 4.55 3.89 4.09
CA ALA A 79 4.53 5.34 4.17
C ALA A 79 5.96 5.94 4.23
N ARG A 80 6.85 5.30 5.01
CA ARG A 80 8.23 5.75 5.17
C ARG A 80 9.07 5.54 3.92
N GLU A 81 8.92 4.39 3.27
CA GLU A 81 9.63 4.06 2.02
C GLU A 81 9.20 4.99 0.87
N GLU A 82 7.88 5.21 0.72
CA GLU A 82 7.35 6.08 -0.32
C GLU A 82 7.73 7.55 -0.09
N LEU A 83 7.70 8.02 1.17
CA LEU A 83 8.16 9.37 1.51
C LEU A 83 9.65 9.55 1.13
N GLY A 84 10.50 8.60 1.52
CA GLY A 84 11.93 8.62 1.17
C GLY A 84 12.13 8.69 -0.34
N ARG A 85 11.41 7.86 -1.10
CA ARG A 85 11.50 7.84 -2.56
C ARG A 85 11.06 9.16 -3.19
N PHE A 86 9.99 9.79 -2.71
CA PHE A 86 9.55 11.07 -3.25
C PHE A 86 10.56 12.18 -2.95
N MET A 87 11.13 12.20 -1.74
CA MET A 87 12.15 13.16 -1.36
C MET A 87 13.46 13.00 -2.15
N GLU A 88 13.85 11.77 -2.51
CA GLU A 88 15.00 11.49 -3.38
C GLU A 88 14.83 12.03 -4.82
N ASN A 89 13.60 12.33 -5.24
CA ASN A 89 13.29 12.91 -6.55
C ASN A 89 13.13 14.45 -6.49
N ASP A 90 13.94 15.11 -5.65
CA ASP A 90 13.99 16.58 -5.47
C ASP A 90 12.68 17.23 -4.99
N ARG A 91 11.80 16.46 -4.32
CA ARG A 91 10.55 17.00 -3.76
C ARG A 91 10.73 17.48 -2.33
N THR A 92 9.93 18.46 -1.95
CA THR A 92 9.85 18.89 -0.55
C THR A 92 9.17 17.82 0.31
N TYR A 93 9.40 17.89 1.62
CA TYR A 93 8.74 17.02 2.60
C TYR A 93 7.21 17.14 2.50
N ASP A 94 6.67 18.36 2.41
CA ASP A 94 5.23 18.60 2.35
C ASP A 94 4.59 18.05 1.08
N GLU A 95 5.23 18.24 -0.07
CA GLU A 95 4.77 17.66 -1.35
C GLU A 95 4.79 16.12 -1.27
N SER A 96 5.86 15.55 -0.74
CA SER A 96 6.00 14.10 -0.57
C SER A 96 4.94 13.55 0.37
N LEU A 97 4.64 14.25 1.46
CA LEU A 97 3.62 13.85 2.43
C LEU A 97 2.22 13.84 1.82
N ILE A 98 1.88 14.83 0.97
CA ILE A 98 0.61 14.88 0.24
C ILE A 98 0.47 13.66 -0.68
N LEU A 99 1.52 13.30 -1.40
CA LEU A 99 1.51 12.16 -2.33
C LEU A 99 1.35 10.83 -1.60
N VAL A 100 2.10 10.62 -0.52
CA VAL A 100 1.96 9.41 0.32
C VAL A 100 0.55 9.34 0.93
N SER A 101 0.00 10.49 1.36
CA SER A 101 -1.39 10.57 1.85
C SER A 101 -2.40 10.08 0.82
N ASP A 102 -2.26 10.52 -0.43
CA ASP A 102 -3.11 10.11 -1.54
C ASP A 102 -2.97 8.60 -1.84
N GLU A 103 -1.73 8.07 -1.94
CA GLU A 103 -1.48 6.63 -2.15
C GLU A 103 -2.06 5.77 -1.02
N MET A 104 -2.05 6.28 0.21
CA MET A 104 -2.66 5.61 1.36
C MET A 104 -4.19 5.73 1.39
N GLY A 105 -4.80 6.56 0.55
CA GLY A 105 -6.24 6.86 0.56
C GLY A 105 -6.68 7.69 1.76
N HIS A 106 -5.77 8.50 2.31
CA HIS A 106 -6.08 9.51 3.31
C HIS A 106 -6.52 10.81 2.61
N VAL A 107 -7.43 11.56 3.25
CA VAL A 107 -7.92 12.85 2.69
C VAL A 107 -7.08 14.04 3.17
N ARG A 108 -6.19 13.83 4.15
CA ARG A 108 -5.32 14.86 4.74
C ARG A 108 -3.94 14.30 5.06
N GLY A 109 -2.89 15.07 4.74
CA GLY A 109 -1.49 14.71 5.01
C GLY A 109 -1.17 14.50 6.49
N ASP A 110 -1.85 15.21 7.40
CA ASP A 110 -1.64 15.08 8.84
C ASP A 110 -2.03 13.69 9.40
N ILE A 111 -2.94 12.98 8.73
CA ILE A 111 -3.26 11.59 9.06
C ILE A 111 -2.06 10.68 8.75
N THR A 112 -1.29 11.03 7.71
CA THR A 112 -0.09 10.30 7.31
C THR A 112 1.09 10.57 8.25
N GLU A 113 1.17 11.73 8.92
CA GLU A 113 2.21 11.98 9.92
C GLU A 113 2.22 10.95 11.05
N HIS A 114 1.04 10.41 11.42
CA HIS A 114 0.96 9.33 12.41
C HIS A 114 1.66 8.03 11.97
N TYR A 115 1.94 7.88 10.67
CA TYR A 115 2.64 6.74 10.08
C TYR A 115 4.15 6.98 9.92
N LEU A 116 4.64 8.18 10.26
CA LEU A 116 6.04 8.59 10.09
C LEU A 116 6.80 8.78 11.41
N LYS A 117 6.16 8.50 12.55
CA LYS A 117 6.74 8.62 13.89
C LYS A 117 7.45 7.35 14.33
#